data_AF-A0A7L1FVX7-F1
#
_entry.id   AF-A0A7L1FVX7-F1
#
_cell.length_a   1.000
_cell.length_b   1.000
_cell.length_c   1.000
_cell.angle_alpha   90.00
_cell.angle_beta   90.00
_cell.angle_gamma   90.00
#
_symmetry.space_group_name_H-M   'P 1'
#
loop_
_entity.id
_entity.type
_entity.pdbx_description
1 polymer ?
#
loop_
_entity_poly.entity_id
_entity_poly.type
_entity_poly.pdbx_seq_one_letter_code
_entity_poly.pdbx_strand_id
1 'polypeptide(L)'
;DDKLLTEPLKHPDFFSVKELFTLKDLFDARVHLGHKKGCRHRFMEPYIFGCRLDQDIIDLDQTMQHLQLALNFTAHVAYRGGIILFVSRKRQFCHLVESTARACGEYAHTRFWQGGLLTNAHVQFGPGVRLPDLLVFLSTLNNVFEPHVAIRDAAKMNIPTVGVVDTNCNPCLITYPIPGNDDSPAAVELYCKLFRMAIIRAKDRRRQSEAVEEL
;
A
#
# COMPACT_ATOMS: atom_id res chain seq x y z
N ASP A 1 17.88 -14.33 -17.00
CA ASP A 1 17.74 -13.92 -15.57
C ASP A 1 18.15 -12.48 -15.20
N ASP A 2 19.43 -12.12 -15.10
CA ASP A 2 19.83 -10.77 -14.60
C ASP A 2 19.33 -9.61 -15.48
N LYS A 3 19.24 -9.82 -16.81
CA LYS A 3 18.69 -8.83 -17.74
C LYS A 3 17.20 -8.58 -17.48
N LEU A 4 16.40 -9.63 -17.26
CA LEU A 4 14.97 -9.49 -16.92
C LEU A 4 14.74 -8.66 -15.66
N LEU A 5 15.64 -8.74 -14.68
CA LEU A 5 15.51 -8.04 -13.40
C LEU A 5 16.00 -6.60 -13.44
N THR A 6 16.95 -6.30 -14.31
CA THR A 6 17.62 -4.99 -14.41
C THR A 6 16.98 -4.07 -15.44
N GLU A 7 16.40 -4.61 -16.51
CA GLU A 7 15.75 -3.83 -17.57
C GLU A 7 14.59 -2.95 -17.05
N PRO A 8 13.63 -3.45 -16.25
CA PRO A 8 12.54 -2.62 -15.75
C PRO A 8 13.01 -1.41 -14.93
N LEU A 9 14.17 -1.51 -14.26
CA LEU A 9 14.70 -0.45 -13.41
C LEU A 9 15.27 0.74 -14.20
N LYS A 10 15.54 0.57 -15.50
CA LYS A 10 16.06 1.65 -16.36
C LYS A 10 14.98 2.64 -16.76
N HIS A 11 13.71 2.24 -16.68
CA HIS A 11 12.57 3.03 -17.09
C HIS A 11 11.80 3.53 -15.86
N PRO A 12 11.54 4.84 -15.73
CA PRO A 12 10.90 5.39 -14.54
C PRO A 12 9.43 4.97 -14.38
N ASP A 13 8.75 4.63 -15.48
CA ASP A 13 7.37 4.14 -15.48
C ASP A 13 7.22 2.97 -16.46
N PHE A 14 7.88 1.85 -16.14
CA PHE A 14 7.89 0.65 -16.99
C PHE A 14 6.51 0.00 -17.14
N PHE A 15 5.66 0.10 -16.11
CA PHE A 15 4.33 -0.54 -16.07
C PHE A 15 3.18 0.40 -16.45
N SER A 16 3.49 1.63 -16.87
CA SER A 16 2.51 2.69 -17.13
C SER A 16 1.55 2.91 -15.96
N VAL A 17 2.06 3.02 -14.73
CA VAL A 17 1.20 3.20 -13.54
C VAL A 17 0.52 4.56 -13.51
N LYS A 18 1.10 5.57 -14.18
CA LYS A 18 0.52 6.93 -14.24
C LYS A 18 -0.84 6.99 -14.92
N GLU A 19 -1.11 6.10 -15.87
CA GLU A 19 -2.38 6.10 -16.61
C GLU A 19 -3.54 5.47 -15.82
N LEU A 20 -3.24 4.84 -14.68
CA LEU A 20 -4.24 4.10 -13.88
C LEU A 20 -5.22 5.02 -13.16
N PHE A 21 -4.82 6.26 -12.86
CA PHE A 21 -5.61 7.21 -12.10
C PHE A 21 -5.28 8.65 -12.50
N THR A 22 -6.24 9.53 -12.28
CA THR A 22 -6.10 10.97 -12.45
C THR A 22 -6.36 11.70 -11.13
N LEU A 23 -5.95 12.97 -11.04
CA LEU A 23 -6.28 13.84 -9.90
C LEU A 23 -7.80 13.90 -9.68
N LYS A 24 -8.57 13.96 -10.78
CA LYS A 24 -10.03 13.94 -10.73
C LYS A 24 -10.57 12.69 -10.05
N ASP A 25 -10.03 11.51 -10.36
CA ASP A 25 -10.48 10.26 -9.74
C ASP A 25 -10.23 10.26 -8.22
N LEU A 26 -9.08 10.80 -7.77
CA LEU A 26 -8.78 10.95 -6.35
C LEU A 26 -9.74 11.93 -5.67
N PHE A 27 -10.06 13.04 -6.35
CA PHE A 27 -10.99 14.03 -5.85
C PHE A 27 -12.42 13.45 -5.72
N ASP A 28 -12.92 12.80 -6.77
CA ASP A 28 -14.24 12.19 -6.83
C ASP A 28 -14.39 11.04 -5.81
N ALA A 29 -13.31 10.31 -5.55
CA ALA A 29 -13.23 9.27 -4.52
C ALA A 29 -13.11 9.83 -3.08
N ARG A 30 -13.10 11.15 -2.89
CA ARG A 30 -13.02 11.83 -1.58
C ARG A 30 -11.72 11.54 -0.81
N VAL A 31 -10.62 11.31 -1.54
CA VAL A 31 -9.28 11.03 -0.97
C VAL A 31 -8.72 12.23 -0.19
N HIS A 32 -9.10 13.45 -0.58
CA HIS A 32 -8.63 14.69 0.02
C HIS A 32 -9.22 14.99 1.40
N LEU A 33 -10.26 14.27 1.84
CA LEU A 33 -10.90 14.51 3.12
C LEU A 33 -10.09 13.88 4.25
N GLY A 34 -9.62 14.70 5.19
CA GLY A 34 -9.02 14.25 6.44
C GLY A 34 -9.99 14.34 7.64
N HIS A 35 -9.43 14.07 8.82
CA HIS A 35 -10.11 14.20 10.10
C HIS A 35 -10.18 15.67 10.57
N LYS A 36 -10.72 15.89 11.77
CA LYS A 36 -10.73 17.21 12.39
C LYS A 36 -9.32 17.66 12.77
N LYS A 37 -9.07 18.97 12.77
CA LYS A 37 -7.81 19.59 13.19
C LYS A 37 -7.30 19.10 14.56
N GLY A 38 -8.20 18.79 15.49
CA GLY A 38 -7.83 18.26 16.81
C GLY A 38 -7.26 16.82 16.80
N CYS A 39 -7.53 16.05 15.75
CA CYS A 39 -6.98 14.70 15.55
C CYS A 39 -5.70 14.70 14.71
N ARG A 40 -5.25 15.87 14.26
CA ARG A 40 -4.10 16.01 13.36
C ARG A 40 -2.82 15.54 14.03
N HIS A 41 -2.08 14.68 13.34
CA HIS A 41 -0.75 14.27 13.71
C HIS A 41 0.29 15.28 13.21
N ARG A 42 1.27 15.62 14.04
CA ARG A 42 2.31 16.62 13.72
C ARG A 42 3.08 16.29 12.43
N PHE A 43 3.42 15.03 12.22
CA PHE A 43 4.14 14.61 11.00
C PHE A 43 3.25 14.54 9.74
N MET A 44 1.94 14.72 9.88
CA MET A 44 1.04 14.86 8.73
C MET A 44 0.87 16.30 8.26
N GLU A 45 1.33 17.29 9.04
CA GLU A 45 1.24 18.72 8.67
C GLU A 45 1.77 19.04 7.27
N PRO A 46 2.91 18.50 6.78
CA PRO A 46 3.42 18.80 5.44
C PRO A 46 2.52 18.30 4.30
N TYR A 47 1.74 17.25 4.54
CA TYR A 47 0.84 16.63 3.55
C TYR A 47 -0.57 17.24 3.57
N ILE A 48 -0.86 18.16 4.50
CA ILE A 48 -2.15 18.82 4.64
C ILE A 48 -2.10 20.14 3.88
N PHE A 49 -2.95 20.26 2.86
CA PHE A 49 -3.11 21.48 2.06
C PHE A 49 -3.70 22.63 2.89
N GLY A 50 -4.68 22.33 3.73
CA GLY A 50 -5.37 23.34 4.53
C GLY A 50 -6.43 22.76 5.46
N CYS A 51 -7.21 23.65 6.06
CA CYS A 51 -8.30 23.29 6.96
C CYS A 51 -9.54 24.11 6.62
N ARG A 52 -10.69 23.45 6.44
CA ARG A 52 -11.97 24.09 6.17
C ARG A 52 -13.01 23.62 7.19
N LEU A 53 -13.59 24.57 7.93
CA LEU A 53 -14.58 24.28 8.99
C LEU A 53 -14.06 23.21 9.99
N ASP A 54 -12.83 23.40 10.45
CA ASP A 54 -12.09 22.47 11.33
C ASP A 54 -11.86 21.06 10.78
N GLN A 55 -12.14 20.80 9.50
CA GLN A 55 -11.80 19.58 8.81
C GLN A 55 -10.55 19.78 7.94
N ASP A 56 -9.59 18.87 8.07
CA ASP A 56 -8.34 18.93 7.32
C ASP A 56 -8.53 18.44 5.89
N ILE A 57 -7.83 19.10 4.96
CA ILE A 57 -7.82 18.78 3.54
C ILE A 57 -6.40 18.34 3.17
N ILE A 58 -6.27 17.12 2.68
CA ILE A 58 -5.00 16.52 2.24
C ILE A 58 -4.64 17.06 0.85
N ASP A 59 -3.36 17.34 0.64
CA ASP A 59 -2.82 17.79 -0.64
C ASP A 59 -2.76 16.65 -1.67
N LEU A 60 -3.67 16.69 -2.65
CA LEU A 60 -3.77 15.65 -3.68
C LEU A 60 -2.59 15.65 -4.66
N ASP A 61 -1.89 16.75 -4.85
CA ASP A 61 -0.72 16.79 -5.73
C ASP A 61 0.40 15.95 -5.12
N GLN A 62 0.60 16.07 -3.81
CA GLN A 62 1.51 15.21 -3.05
C GLN A 62 1.02 13.77 -3.02
N THR A 63 -0.27 13.53 -2.75
CA THR A 63 -0.86 12.18 -2.80
C THR A 63 -0.59 11.48 -4.13
N MET A 64 -0.77 12.19 -5.24
CA MET A 64 -0.57 11.64 -6.58
C MET A 64 0.88 11.17 -6.79
N GLN A 65 1.86 11.97 -6.38
CA GLN A 65 3.28 11.61 -6.48
C GLN A 65 3.61 10.38 -5.63
N HIS A 66 3.16 10.36 -4.38
CA HIS A 66 3.41 9.26 -3.46
C HIS A 66 2.72 7.96 -3.90
N LEU A 67 1.48 8.06 -4.37
CA LEU A 67 0.72 6.94 -4.90
C LEU A 67 1.39 6.36 -6.15
N GLN A 68 1.91 7.20 -7.04
CA GLN A 68 2.64 6.75 -8.22
C GLN A 68 3.91 5.98 -7.85
N LEU A 69 4.70 6.48 -6.89
CA LEU A 69 5.89 5.80 -6.39
C LEU A 69 5.54 4.46 -5.73
N ALA A 70 4.49 4.45 -4.90
CA ALA A 70 4.02 3.25 -4.23
C ALA A 70 3.54 2.18 -5.22
N LEU A 71 2.71 2.54 -6.21
CA LEU A 71 2.23 1.62 -7.23
C LEU A 71 3.36 1.09 -8.10
N ASN A 72 4.33 1.95 -8.46
CA ASN A 72 5.50 1.52 -9.21
C ASN A 72 6.34 0.52 -8.42
N PHE A 73 6.60 0.80 -7.13
CA PHE A 73 7.32 -0.11 -6.25
C PHE A 73 6.60 -1.45 -6.08
N THR A 74 5.29 -1.43 -5.83
CA THR A 74 4.46 -2.64 -5.73
C THR A 74 4.49 -3.44 -7.04
N ALA A 75 4.42 -2.78 -8.19
CA ALA A 75 4.51 -3.43 -9.50
C ALA A 75 5.89 -4.09 -9.72
N HIS A 76 6.99 -3.43 -9.34
CA HIS A 76 8.33 -4.03 -9.40
C HIS A 76 8.47 -5.26 -8.49
N VAL A 77 7.91 -5.23 -7.27
CA VAL A 77 7.91 -6.40 -6.36
C VAL A 77 7.11 -7.55 -6.97
N ALA A 78 5.92 -7.28 -7.51
CA ALA A 78 5.07 -8.28 -8.16
C ALA A 78 5.75 -8.88 -9.40
N TYR A 79 6.41 -8.07 -10.23
CA TYR A 79 7.15 -8.53 -11.42
C TYR A 79 8.31 -9.48 -11.05
N ARG A 80 8.90 -9.30 -9.87
CA ARG A 80 9.99 -10.16 -9.36
C ARG A 80 9.50 -11.44 -8.68
N GLY A 81 8.19 -11.69 -8.63
CA GLY A 81 7.62 -12.81 -7.88
C GLY A 81 7.80 -12.66 -6.36
N GLY A 82 7.82 -11.41 -5.87
CA GLY A 82 7.85 -11.09 -4.46
C GLY A 82 6.48 -11.31 -3.81
N ILE A 83 6.46 -11.71 -2.53
CA ILE A 83 5.23 -11.95 -1.78
C ILE A 83 4.68 -10.62 -1.26
N ILE A 84 3.44 -10.27 -1.64
CA ILE A 84 2.76 -9.06 -1.15
C ILE A 84 1.68 -9.47 -0.14
N LEU A 85 1.69 -8.81 1.02
CA LEU A 85 0.68 -9.00 2.07
C LEU A 85 -0.08 -7.70 2.32
N PHE A 86 -1.37 -7.72 2.02
CA PHE A 86 -2.29 -6.62 2.35
C PHE A 86 -2.68 -6.68 3.83
N VAL A 87 -2.59 -5.56 4.54
CA VAL A 87 -2.94 -5.45 5.96
C VAL A 87 -3.98 -4.35 6.16
N SER A 88 -5.06 -4.66 6.88
CA SER A 88 -6.05 -3.67 7.31
C SER A 88 -6.82 -4.17 8.52
N ARG A 89 -7.01 -3.32 9.55
CA ARG A 89 -7.85 -3.67 10.71
C ARG A 89 -9.27 -3.11 10.63
N LYS A 90 -9.56 -2.28 9.63
CA LYS A 90 -10.89 -1.70 9.41
C LYS A 90 -11.86 -2.82 9.01
N ARG A 91 -12.75 -3.17 9.93
CA ARG A 91 -13.72 -4.28 9.73
C ARG A 91 -14.69 -4.02 8.57
N GLN A 92 -14.96 -2.75 8.25
CA GLN A 92 -15.83 -2.33 7.15
C GLN A 92 -15.36 -2.87 5.79
N PHE A 93 -14.04 -2.80 5.52
CA PHE A 93 -13.46 -3.14 4.22
C PHE A 93 -12.81 -4.52 4.19
N CYS A 94 -12.91 -5.26 5.27
CA CYS A 94 -12.28 -6.56 5.44
C CYS A 94 -12.52 -7.52 4.26
N HIS A 95 -13.79 -7.67 3.85
CA HIS A 95 -14.15 -8.55 2.73
C HIS A 95 -13.59 -8.03 1.41
N LEU A 96 -13.61 -6.72 1.19
CA LEU A 96 -13.08 -6.08 -0.02
C LEU A 96 -11.57 -6.33 -0.16
N VAL A 97 -10.80 -6.18 0.92
CA VAL A 97 -9.34 -6.42 0.91
C VAL A 97 -9.02 -7.88 0.63
N GLU A 98 -9.71 -8.81 1.31
CA GLU A 98 -9.53 -10.26 1.10
C GLU A 98 -9.87 -10.68 -0.34
N SER A 99 -10.97 -10.17 -0.88
CA SER A 99 -11.40 -10.43 -2.25
C SER A 99 -10.42 -9.83 -3.27
N THR A 100 -9.87 -8.64 -2.97
CA THR A 100 -8.86 -8.00 -3.81
C THR A 100 -7.56 -8.79 -3.83
N ALA A 101 -7.05 -9.20 -2.66
CA ALA A 101 -5.84 -10.01 -2.56
C ALA A 101 -6.00 -11.35 -3.29
N ARG A 102 -7.12 -12.04 -3.08
CA ARG A 102 -7.45 -13.28 -3.80
C ARG A 102 -7.48 -13.07 -5.32
N ALA A 103 -8.07 -11.98 -5.79
CA ALA A 103 -8.12 -11.66 -7.22
C ALA A 103 -6.73 -11.36 -7.82
N CYS A 104 -5.79 -10.83 -7.03
CA CYS A 104 -4.41 -10.60 -7.45
C CYS A 104 -3.54 -11.86 -7.40
N GLY A 105 -3.99 -12.91 -6.70
CA GLY A 105 -3.14 -14.03 -6.30
C GLY A 105 -2.08 -13.62 -5.26
N GLU A 106 -2.44 -12.69 -4.37
CA GLU A 106 -1.62 -12.22 -3.24
C GLU A 106 -2.32 -12.54 -1.91
N TYR A 107 -1.65 -12.24 -0.80
CA TYR A 107 -2.15 -12.57 0.55
C TYR A 107 -2.75 -11.36 1.25
N ALA A 108 -3.66 -11.59 2.19
CA ALA A 108 -4.20 -10.54 3.05
C ALA A 108 -4.30 -10.99 4.50
N HIS A 109 -3.97 -10.10 5.43
CA HIS A 109 -4.22 -10.24 6.86
C HIS A 109 -5.08 -9.09 7.36
N THR A 110 -6.38 -9.34 7.47
CA THR A 110 -7.36 -8.35 7.94
C THR A 110 -7.89 -8.65 9.35
N ARG A 111 -7.60 -9.85 9.87
CA ARG A 111 -8.00 -10.30 11.21
C ARG A 111 -7.06 -9.74 12.28
N PHE A 112 -7.31 -10.15 13.53
CA PHE A 112 -6.47 -9.76 14.67
C PHE A 112 -5.01 -10.12 14.37
N TRP A 113 -4.12 -9.14 14.56
CA TRP A 113 -2.69 -9.35 14.38
C TRP A 113 -2.10 -9.90 15.67
N GLN A 114 -1.78 -11.19 15.68
CA GLN A 114 -1.08 -11.80 16.81
C GLN A 114 0.34 -11.24 16.88
N GLY A 115 0.81 -10.95 18.10
CA GLY A 115 2.18 -10.50 18.30
C GLY A 115 3.18 -11.55 17.82
N GLY A 116 4.23 -11.12 17.13
CA GLY A 116 5.30 -12.01 16.70
C GLY A 116 5.06 -12.75 15.39
N LEU A 117 4.00 -12.43 14.61
CA LEU A 117 3.75 -13.05 13.30
C LEU A 117 4.95 -12.93 12.35
N LEU A 118 5.63 -11.79 12.33
CA LEU A 118 6.83 -11.60 11.50
C LEU A 118 8.12 -11.94 12.25
N THR A 119 8.27 -11.44 13.48
CA THR A 119 9.53 -11.57 14.24
C THR A 119 9.76 -12.99 14.78
N ASN A 120 8.70 -13.74 15.05
CA ASN A 120 8.75 -15.12 15.56
C ASN A 120 8.14 -16.12 14.57
N ALA A 121 8.19 -15.80 13.28
CA ALA A 121 7.59 -16.60 12.21
C ALA A 121 8.10 -18.06 12.19
N HIS A 122 9.39 -18.26 12.46
CA HIS A 122 10.02 -19.59 12.48
C HIS A 122 9.44 -20.53 13.55
N VAL A 123 8.90 -19.99 14.65
CA VAL A 123 8.21 -20.78 15.67
C VAL A 123 6.72 -20.88 15.37
N GLN A 124 6.09 -19.79 14.93
CA GLN A 124 4.63 -19.77 14.70
C GLN A 124 4.20 -20.59 13.49
N PHE A 125 4.98 -20.56 12.42
CA PHE A 125 4.67 -21.21 11.14
C PHE A 125 5.60 -22.38 10.81
N GLY A 126 6.71 -22.52 11.52
CA GLY A 126 7.72 -23.55 11.31
C GLY A 126 9.00 -23.03 10.62
N PRO A 127 10.08 -23.82 10.63
CA PRO A 127 11.33 -23.45 10.01
C PRO A 127 11.20 -23.39 8.47
N GLY A 128 11.89 -22.43 7.84
CA GLY A 128 11.93 -22.30 6.37
C GLY A 128 10.77 -21.52 5.74
N VAL A 129 9.95 -20.85 6.54
CA VAL A 129 8.86 -20.00 6.04
C VAL A 129 9.42 -18.75 5.36
N ARG A 130 9.05 -18.53 4.10
CA ARG A 130 9.36 -17.30 3.37
C ARG A 130 8.42 -16.19 3.83
N LEU A 131 8.98 -15.10 4.37
CA LEU A 131 8.23 -13.94 4.80
C LEU A 131 7.76 -13.10 3.60
N PRO A 132 6.77 -12.21 3.79
CA PRO A 132 6.39 -11.23 2.78
C PRO A 132 7.55 -10.30 2.43
N ASP A 133 7.72 -10.02 1.15
CA ASP A 133 8.72 -9.09 0.64
C ASP A 133 8.20 -7.64 0.64
N LEU A 134 6.87 -7.45 0.70
CA LEU A 134 6.20 -6.15 0.80
C LEU A 134 4.92 -6.24 1.63
N LEU A 135 4.72 -5.29 2.54
CA LEU A 135 3.43 -5.07 3.19
C LEU A 135 2.73 -3.85 2.60
N VAL A 136 1.43 -3.98 2.32
CA VAL A 136 0.57 -2.89 1.87
C VAL A 136 -0.52 -2.63 2.90
N PHE A 137 -0.50 -1.46 3.53
CA PHE A 137 -1.50 -1.05 4.51
C PHE A 137 -2.57 -0.18 3.84
N LEU A 138 -3.83 -0.61 3.89
CA LEU A 138 -4.95 0.28 3.50
C LEU A 138 -5.40 1.20 4.64
N SER A 139 -5.04 0.85 5.87
CA SER A 139 -5.24 1.66 7.07
C SER A 139 -4.10 1.34 8.02
N THR A 140 -3.38 2.36 8.47
CA THR A 140 -2.19 2.20 9.33
C THR A 140 -2.52 2.13 10.82
N LEU A 141 -3.74 2.48 11.20
CA LEU A 141 -4.22 2.37 12.59
C LEU A 141 -4.99 1.08 12.84
N ASN A 142 -5.01 0.67 14.11
CA ASN A 142 -5.88 -0.37 14.61
C ASN A 142 -7.23 0.20 15.12
N ASN A 143 -8.10 -0.65 15.67
CA ASN A 143 -9.43 -0.24 16.15
C ASN A 143 -9.41 0.66 17.40
N VAL A 144 -8.23 0.87 18.01
CA VAL A 144 -8.00 1.71 19.20
C VAL A 144 -7.21 2.97 18.82
N PHE A 145 -7.09 3.28 17.52
CA PHE A 145 -6.36 4.43 16.99
C PHE A 145 -4.85 4.43 17.32
N GLU A 146 -4.27 3.26 17.54
CA GLU A 146 -2.83 3.12 17.69
C GLU A 146 -2.18 2.61 16.40
N PRO A 147 -0.90 2.97 16.13
CA PRO A 147 -0.15 2.44 15.00
C PRO A 147 -0.16 0.92 14.96
N HIS A 148 -0.44 0.34 13.80
CA HIS A 148 -0.49 -1.10 13.64
C HIS A 148 0.87 -1.74 13.94
N VAL A 149 0.88 -2.78 14.77
CA VAL A 149 2.10 -3.47 15.23
C VAL A 149 2.96 -3.97 14.06
N ALA A 150 2.32 -4.41 12.97
CA ALA A 150 3.02 -4.85 11.77
C ALA A 150 3.93 -3.78 11.13
N ILE A 151 3.67 -2.47 11.32
CA ILE A 151 4.56 -1.41 10.82
C ILE A 151 5.91 -1.48 11.52
N ARG A 152 5.88 -1.58 12.86
CA ARG A 152 7.09 -1.73 13.68
C ARG A 152 7.79 -3.06 13.39
N ASP A 153 7.03 -4.14 13.28
CA ASP A 153 7.61 -5.47 13.06
C ASP A 153 8.23 -5.56 11.66
N ALA A 154 7.62 -4.97 10.62
CA ALA A 154 8.20 -4.88 9.28
C ALA A 154 9.51 -4.08 9.27
N ALA A 155 9.54 -2.93 9.95
CA ALA A 155 10.75 -2.13 10.10
C ALA A 155 11.89 -2.90 10.78
N LYS A 156 11.59 -3.71 11.80
CA LYS A 156 12.58 -4.59 12.45
C LYS A 156 13.09 -5.70 11.55
N MET A 157 12.24 -6.22 10.67
CA MET A 157 12.57 -7.31 9.75
C MET A 157 13.11 -6.80 8.40
N ASN A 158 13.32 -5.49 8.24
CA ASN A 158 13.75 -4.83 6.99
C ASN A 158 12.80 -5.11 5.81
N ILE A 159 11.50 -5.25 6.09
CA ILE A 159 10.47 -5.44 5.06
C ILE A 159 9.93 -4.05 4.68
N PRO A 160 9.98 -3.66 3.39
CA PRO A 160 9.44 -2.38 2.93
C PRO A 160 7.92 -2.35 3.12
N THR A 161 7.41 -1.15 3.41
CA THR A 161 5.99 -0.93 3.65
C THR A 161 5.44 0.19 2.77
N VAL A 162 4.31 -0.07 2.15
CA VAL A 162 3.47 0.94 1.48
C VAL A 162 2.23 1.12 2.34
N GLY A 163 1.79 2.34 2.59
CA GLY A 163 0.63 2.55 3.47
C GLY A 163 -0.14 3.82 3.19
N VAL A 164 -1.47 3.73 3.14
CA VAL A 164 -2.35 4.90 3.16
C VAL A 164 -2.32 5.51 4.56
N VAL A 165 -1.92 6.77 4.65
CA VAL A 165 -1.82 7.52 5.90
C VAL A 165 -2.84 8.65 5.90
N ASP A 166 -3.77 8.59 6.84
CA ASP A 166 -4.68 9.70 7.12
C ASP A 166 -3.98 10.72 8.06
N THR A 167 -4.56 11.89 8.17
CA THR A 167 -4.20 13.03 9.03
C THR A 167 -3.89 12.70 10.49
N ASN A 168 -4.43 11.62 11.06
CA ASN A 168 -4.14 11.16 12.43
C ASN A 168 -3.04 10.08 12.51
N CYS A 169 -2.48 9.65 11.39
CA CYS A 169 -1.49 8.59 11.31
C CYS A 169 -0.05 9.12 11.46
N ASN A 170 0.88 8.24 11.81
CA ASN A 170 2.32 8.55 11.82
C ASN A 170 3.00 7.95 10.58
N PRO A 171 3.45 8.77 9.61
CA PRO A 171 4.08 8.28 8.38
C PRO A 171 5.54 7.86 8.54
N CYS A 172 6.22 8.17 9.65
CA CYS A 172 7.69 8.10 9.75
C CYS A 172 8.33 6.72 9.57
N LEU A 173 7.61 5.64 9.91
CA LEU A 173 8.13 4.27 9.77
C LEU A 173 7.67 3.59 8.48
N ILE A 174 6.87 4.26 7.67
CA ILE A 174 6.35 3.71 6.42
C ILE A 174 7.31 4.09 5.29
N THR A 175 7.71 3.11 4.47
CA THR A 175 8.69 3.34 3.40
C THR A 175 8.13 4.22 2.29
N TYR A 176 6.89 3.95 1.88
CA TYR A 176 6.16 4.73 0.88
C TYR A 176 4.78 5.13 1.45
N PRO A 177 4.69 6.22 2.24
CA PRO A 177 3.43 6.71 2.76
C PRO A 177 2.61 7.34 1.64
N ILE A 178 1.31 7.07 1.59
CA ILE A 178 0.36 7.67 0.64
C ILE A 178 -0.62 8.52 1.46
N PRO A 179 -0.46 9.85 1.49
CA PRO A 179 -1.40 10.73 2.18
C PRO A 179 -2.79 10.60 1.55
N GLY A 180 -3.80 10.21 2.33
CA GLY A 180 -5.15 10.08 1.80
C GLY A 180 -6.14 9.53 2.81
N ASN A 181 -7.42 9.71 2.49
CA ASN A 181 -8.54 9.21 3.29
C ASN A 181 -8.58 7.68 3.35
N ASP A 182 -8.61 7.09 4.54
CA ASP A 182 -8.71 5.65 4.77
C ASP A 182 -10.10 5.18 5.28
N ASP A 183 -11.04 6.12 5.44
CA ASP A 183 -12.39 5.88 5.96
C ASP A 183 -13.48 5.82 4.88
N SER A 184 -13.32 6.57 3.78
CA SER A 184 -14.34 6.59 2.73
C SER A 184 -14.35 5.28 1.94
N PRO A 185 -15.52 4.61 1.77
CA PRO A 185 -15.63 3.43 0.92
C PRO A 185 -15.12 3.65 -0.51
N ALA A 186 -15.42 4.82 -1.09
CA ALA A 186 -15.00 5.16 -2.45
C ALA A 186 -13.47 5.24 -2.57
N ALA A 187 -12.79 5.80 -1.55
CA ALA A 187 -11.33 5.86 -1.52
C ALA A 187 -10.72 4.46 -1.38
N VAL A 188 -11.24 3.63 -0.47
CA VAL A 188 -10.70 2.28 -0.24
C VAL A 188 -10.94 1.36 -1.44
N GLU A 189 -12.11 1.45 -2.09
CA GLU A 189 -12.39 0.77 -3.36
C GLU A 189 -11.43 1.21 -4.48
N LEU A 190 -11.14 2.51 -4.56
CA LEU A 190 -10.17 3.04 -5.51
C LEU A 190 -8.77 2.47 -5.24
N TYR A 191 -8.27 2.51 -4.01
CA TYR A 191 -6.95 1.93 -3.69
C TYR A 191 -6.87 0.45 -4.02
N CYS A 192 -7.87 -0.34 -3.59
CA CYS A 192 -7.96 -1.77 -3.91
C CYS A 192 -7.91 -2.01 -5.43
N LYS A 193 -8.67 -1.23 -6.20
CA LYS A 193 -8.68 -1.30 -7.67
C LYS A 193 -7.31 -0.98 -8.26
N LEU A 194 -6.66 0.09 -7.81
CA LEU A 194 -5.37 0.53 -8.33
C LEU A 194 -4.24 -0.47 -8.03
N PHE A 195 -4.13 -0.94 -6.77
CA PHE A 195 -3.16 -1.97 -6.41
C PHE A 195 -3.39 -3.26 -7.20
N ARG A 196 -4.65 -3.68 -7.35
CA ARG A 196 -4.99 -4.85 -8.18
C ARG A 196 -4.54 -4.69 -9.62
N MET A 197 -4.85 -3.55 -10.25
CA MET A 197 -4.47 -3.30 -11.64
C MET A 197 -2.94 -3.26 -11.80
N ALA A 198 -2.22 -2.62 -10.88
CA ALA A 198 -0.76 -2.54 -10.91
C ALA A 198 -0.11 -3.93 -10.78
N ILE A 199 -0.58 -4.76 -9.83
CA ILE A 199 -0.05 -6.12 -9.61
C ILE A 199 -0.34 -7.02 -10.81
N ILE A 200 -1.57 -7.02 -11.33
CA ILE A 200 -1.93 -7.83 -12.51
C ILE A 200 -1.09 -7.41 -13.71
N ARG A 201 -0.98 -6.10 -13.99
CA ARG A 201 -0.13 -5.59 -15.09
C ARG A 201 1.32 -6.03 -14.94
N ALA A 202 1.87 -5.99 -13.73
CA ALA A 202 3.23 -6.43 -13.46
C ALA A 202 3.43 -7.93 -13.74
N LYS A 203 2.49 -8.77 -13.28
CA LYS A 203 2.50 -10.22 -13.54
C LYS A 203 2.34 -10.53 -15.03
N ASP A 204 1.50 -9.79 -15.73
CA ASP A 204 1.30 -9.93 -17.19
C ASP A 204 2.58 -9.56 -17.95
N ARG A 205 3.20 -8.43 -17.59
CA ARG A 205 4.49 -8.01 -18.15
C ARG A 205 5.58 -9.04 -17.88
N ARG A 206 5.60 -9.64 -16.69
CA ARG A 206 6.57 -10.69 -16.35
C ARG A 206 6.44 -11.90 -17.27
N ARG A 207 5.21 -12.40 -17.47
CA ARG A 207 4.93 -13.51 -18.39
C ARG A 207 5.32 -13.20 -19.83
N GLN A 208 5.07 -11.97 -20.29
CA GLN A 208 5.49 -11.53 -21.63
C GLN A 208 7.01 -11.50 -21.78
N SER A 209 7.73 -10.94 -20.81
CA SER A 209 9.19 -10.87 -20.86
C SER A 209 9.84 -12.26 -20.82
N GLU A 210 9.29 -13.19 -20.02
CA GLU A 210 9.73 -14.59 -19.98
C GLU A 210 9.52 -15.28 -21.33
N ALA A 211 8.34 -15.12 -21.94
CA ALA A 211 8.05 -15.67 -23.27
C ALA A 211 8.95 -15.10 -24.37
N VAL A 212 9.43 -13.86 -24.25
CA VAL A 212 10.38 -13.25 -25.20
C VAL A 212 11.80 -13.76 -24.99
N GLU A 213 12.20 -14.12 -23.76
CA GLU A 213 13.53 -14.72 -23.49
C GLU A 213 13.59 -16.19 -23.93
N GLU A 214 12.45 -16.88 -23.99
CA GLU A 214 12.34 -18.27 -24.47
C GLU A 214 12.39 -18.42 -26.00
N LEU A 215 12.16 -17.33 -26.75
CA LEU A 215 12.19 -17.28 -28.23
C LEU A 215 13.59 -16.96 -28.76
#